data_AF-A0A1F5J3C3-F1
#
_entry.id   AF-A0A1F5J3C3-F1
#
_cell.length_a   1.000
_cell.length_b   1.000
_cell.length_c   1.000
_cell.angle_alpha   90.00
_cell.angle_beta   90.00
_cell.angle_gamma   90.00
#
_symmetry.space_group_name_H-M   'P 1'
#
loop_
_entity.id
_entity.type
_entity.pdbx_description
1 polymer ?
#
loop_
_entity_poly.entity_id
_entity_poly.type
_entity_poly.pdbx_seq_one_letter_code
_entity_poly.pdbx_strand_id
1 'polypeptide(L)'
;MVSEENNTGLYVDSETGQMMRIVRDHKVFWTTMPIELAGGEGRPLKVGMALALVGTDADDGVSGEGSEEPTVYDKLYEIARWLTSGDEPDVRFEIRRHDNIVFYLPDDLKTKRKDYVVVLRILHNDQFNLPLDKKQLDVLGGFEKKLKDIGSPKDHWKKQPVNQI
;
A
#
# COMPACT_ATOMS: atom_id res chain seq x y z
N MET A 1 18.16 -41.07 -21.61
CA MET A 1 16.78 -40.64 -21.31
C MET A 1 16.46 -41.00 -19.88
N VAL A 2 16.58 -40.05 -18.96
CA VAL A 2 15.60 -39.78 -17.89
C VAL A 2 15.78 -38.29 -17.59
N SER A 3 14.81 -37.50 -18.02
CA SER A 3 14.62 -36.12 -17.58
C SER A 3 13.73 -36.14 -16.33
N GLU A 4 13.67 -34.98 -15.66
CA GLU A 4 12.82 -34.63 -14.51
C GLU A 4 13.53 -34.90 -13.16
N GLU A 5 13.69 -33.92 -12.28
CA GLU A 5 12.70 -32.94 -11.83
C GLU A 5 13.28 -31.51 -11.72
N ASN A 6 12.68 -30.56 -12.44
CA ASN A 6 12.86 -29.13 -12.17
C ASN A 6 11.98 -28.74 -10.97
N ASN A 7 12.57 -28.77 -9.78
CA ASN A 7 11.99 -28.18 -8.59
C ASN A 7 12.09 -26.64 -8.69
N THR A 8 11.13 -26.02 -9.37
CA THR A 8 10.93 -24.56 -9.36
C THR A 8 10.45 -24.10 -7.99
N GLY A 9 11.37 -24.01 -7.03
CA GLY A 9 11.22 -23.08 -5.93
C GLY A 9 11.27 -21.67 -6.53
N LEU A 10 10.12 -20.99 -6.55
CA LEU A 10 10.04 -19.56 -6.84
C LEU A 10 10.94 -18.85 -5.82
N TYR A 11 12.15 -18.47 -6.24
CA TYR A 11 13.01 -17.59 -5.46
C TYR A 11 12.27 -16.26 -5.33
N VAL A 12 11.68 -16.03 -4.15
CA VAL A 12 11.23 -14.71 -3.75
C VAL A 12 12.50 -13.90 -3.54
N ASP A 13 12.70 -12.83 -4.33
CA ASP A 13 13.85 -11.96 -4.14
C ASP A 13 13.83 -11.36 -2.71
N SER A 14 14.99 -10.95 -2.21
CA SER A 14 15.13 -10.51 -0.82
C SER A 14 14.27 -9.29 -0.48
N GLU A 15 13.98 -8.45 -1.46
CA GLU A 15 13.19 -7.23 -1.29
C GLU A 15 11.70 -7.56 -1.18
N THR A 16 11.18 -8.39 -2.09
CA THR A 16 9.82 -8.92 -2.04
C THR A 16 9.58 -9.69 -0.74
N GLY A 17 10.55 -10.50 -0.29
CA GLY A 17 10.48 -11.22 0.98
C GLY A 17 10.43 -10.30 2.20
N GLN A 18 11.13 -9.15 2.16
CA GLN A 18 11.03 -8.12 3.19
C GLN A 18 9.64 -7.47 3.21
N MET A 19 9.08 -7.13 2.05
CA MET A 19 7.75 -6.51 1.97
C MET A 19 6.65 -7.47 2.49
N MET A 20 6.75 -8.76 2.19
CA MET A 20 5.85 -9.78 2.74
C MET A 20 5.89 -9.85 4.28
N ARG A 21 7.09 -9.72 4.89
CA ARG A 21 7.23 -9.67 6.35
C ARG A 21 6.57 -8.43 6.93
N ILE A 22 6.85 -7.25 6.37
CA ILE A 22 6.21 -6.00 6.80
C ILE A 22 4.69 -6.12 6.74
N VAL A 23 4.14 -6.65 5.65
CA VAL A 23 2.70 -6.83 5.48
C VAL A 23 2.11 -7.70 6.57
N ARG A 24 2.75 -8.83 6.87
CA ARG A 24 2.28 -9.76 7.90
C ARG A 24 2.39 -9.16 9.29
N ASP A 25 3.55 -8.63 9.64
CA ASP A 25 3.89 -8.22 11.00
C ASP A 25 3.10 -6.96 11.40
N HIS A 26 2.84 -6.05 10.45
CA HIS A 26 2.05 -4.83 10.67
C HIS A 26 0.61 -4.90 10.14
N LYS A 27 0.14 -6.10 9.76
CA LYS A 27 -1.22 -6.35 9.24
C LYS A 27 -1.63 -5.33 8.17
N VAL A 28 -0.74 -5.14 7.19
CA VAL A 28 -0.88 -4.07 6.21
C VAL A 28 -1.93 -4.44 5.18
N PHE A 29 -2.91 -3.56 4.99
CA PHE A 29 -3.88 -3.62 3.90
C PHE A 29 -3.86 -2.32 3.11
N TRP A 30 -4.53 -2.31 1.96
CA TRP A 30 -4.57 -1.12 1.11
C TRP A 30 -5.97 -0.83 0.58
N THR A 31 -6.26 0.44 0.31
CA THR A 31 -7.49 0.85 -0.38
C THR A 31 -7.17 1.97 -1.37
N THR A 32 -8.05 2.17 -2.35
CA THR A 32 -7.91 3.20 -3.37
C THR A 32 -9.07 4.17 -3.31
N MET A 33 -8.79 5.46 -3.49
CA MET A 33 -9.79 6.52 -3.43
C MET A 33 -9.49 7.60 -4.47
N PRO A 34 -10.52 8.17 -5.12
CA PRO A 34 -10.32 9.33 -5.98
C PRO A 34 -9.84 10.52 -5.15
N ILE A 35 -8.88 11.25 -5.70
CA ILE A 35 -8.53 12.58 -5.20
C ILE A 35 -9.47 13.55 -5.89
N GLU A 36 -10.33 14.19 -5.10
CA GLU A 36 -11.33 15.13 -5.60
C GLU A 36 -11.00 16.56 -5.15
N LEU A 37 -11.12 17.51 -6.08
CA LEU A 37 -11.11 18.94 -5.78
C LEU A 37 -12.52 19.49 -5.93
N ALA A 38 -12.84 20.52 -5.16
CA ALA A 38 -14.04 21.32 -5.38
C ALA A 38 -13.93 21.97 -6.77
N GLY A 39 -14.70 21.47 -7.73
CA GLY A 39 -14.79 22.06 -9.06
C GLY A 39 -15.68 23.30 -9.08
N GLY A 40 -15.58 24.07 -10.15
CA GLY A 40 -16.58 25.10 -10.46
C GLY A 40 -17.97 24.47 -10.61
N GLU A 41 -19.02 25.18 -10.18
CA GLU A 41 -20.43 24.72 -10.18
C GLU A 41 -20.75 23.54 -9.24
N GLY A 42 -19.92 23.28 -8.22
CA GLY A 42 -20.24 22.32 -7.16
C GLY A 42 -20.13 20.84 -7.57
N ARG A 43 -19.52 20.55 -8.73
CA ARG A 43 -19.20 19.19 -9.15
C ARG A 43 -17.76 18.86 -8.73
N PRO A 44 -17.51 17.78 -7.97
CA PRO A 44 -16.16 17.37 -7.65
C PRO A 44 -15.39 16.98 -8.91
N LEU A 45 -14.20 17.54 -9.09
CA LEU A 45 -13.27 17.16 -10.15
C LEU A 45 -12.36 16.06 -9.63
N LYS A 46 -12.32 14.92 -10.32
CA LYS A 46 -11.38 13.84 -10.01
C LYS A 46 -10.03 14.17 -10.63
N VAL A 47 -9.06 14.50 -9.79
CA VAL A 47 -7.75 15.02 -10.20
C VAL A 47 -6.61 14.01 -10.03
N GLY A 48 -6.92 12.84 -9.49
CA GLY A 48 -5.95 11.77 -9.29
C GLY A 48 -6.55 10.60 -8.53
N MET A 49 -5.68 9.65 -8.18
CA MET A 49 -6.02 8.54 -7.29
C MET A 49 -5.02 8.47 -6.14
N ALA A 50 -5.53 8.17 -4.96
CA ALA A 50 -4.74 7.87 -3.79
C ALA A 50 -4.82 6.36 -3.53
N LEU A 51 -3.66 5.75 -3.30
CA LEU A 51 -3.52 4.43 -2.72
C LEU A 51 -3.10 4.63 -1.26
N ALA A 52 -3.97 4.25 -0.33
CA ALA A 52 -3.70 4.32 1.09
C ALA A 52 -3.19 2.96 1.58
N LEU A 53 -1.99 2.93 2.16
CA LEU A 53 -1.44 1.79 2.90
C LEU A 53 -1.76 1.98 4.37
N VAL A 54 -2.43 1.01 4.98
CA VAL A 54 -2.86 1.05 6.38
C VAL A 54 -2.18 -0.07 7.14
N GLY A 55 -1.49 0.26 8.24
CA GLY A 55 -0.79 -0.69 9.11
C GLY A 55 -1.06 -0.44 10.59
N THR A 56 -0.68 -1.39 11.44
CA THR A 56 -0.75 -1.28 12.92
C THR A 56 0.60 -1.56 13.54
N ASP A 57 0.70 -1.22 14.83
CA ASP A 57 1.75 -1.74 15.70
C ASP A 57 1.79 -3.28 15.60
N ALA A 58 3.00 -3.84 15.60
CA ALA A 58 3.19 -5.27 15.50
C ALA A 58 2.64 -5.99 16.76
N ASP A 59 2.19 -7.24 16.60
CA ASP A 59 1.50 -7.99 17.67
C ASP A 59 2.41 -8.36 18.86
N ASP A 60 3.72 -8.34 18.64
CA ASP A 60 4.74 -8.39 19.69
C ASP A 60 4.78 -7.05 20.41
N GLY A 61 4.02 -6.95 21.51
CA GLY A 61 3.93 -5.80 22.42
C GLY A 61 5.24 -5.41 23.13
N VAL A 62 6.37 -5.45 22.42
CA VAL A 62 7.67 -4.97 22.82
C VAL A 62 7.98 -3.74 21.98
N SER A 63 7.25 -2.65 22.21
CA SER A 63 7.84 -1.34 21.99
C SER A 63 8.85 -1.16 23.12
N GLY A 64 10.06 -1.68 22.94
CA GLY A 64 11.12 -1.55 23.93
C GLY A 64 11.42 -0.06 24.15
N GLU A 65 11.26 0.42 25.38
CA GLU A 65 11.79 1.74 25.76
C GLU A 65 13.31 1.74 25.54
N GLY A 66 13.80 2.38 24.47
CA GLY A 66 15.22 2.69 24.31
C GLY A 66 15.92 2.23 23.03
N SER A 67 15.25 1.60 22.07
CA SER A 67 15.76 1.42 20.70
C SER A 67 15.02 2.38 19.75
N GLU A 68 15.73 3.01 18.80
CA GLU A 68 15.12 3.70 17.65
C GLU A 68 14.52 2.66 16.69
N GLU A 69 13.59 1.84 17.17
CA GLU A 69 12.89 0.90 16.32
C GLU A 69 12.12 1.67 15.23
N PRO A 70 12.21 1.23 13.96
CA PRO A 70 11.50 1.89 12.88
C PRO A 70 10.01 1.91 13.20
N THR A 71 9.41 3.10 13.13
CA THR A 71 7.99 3.26 13.38
C THR A 71 7.18 2.51 12.33
N VAL A 72 5.91 2.22 12.61
CA VAL A 72 4.99 1.67 11.60
C VAL A 72 4.96 2.55 10.35
N TYR A 73 5.12 3.87 10.49
CA TYR A 73 5.23 4.78 9.35
C TYR A 73 6.45 4.52 8.47
N ASP A 74 7.60 4.22 9.06
CA ASP A 74 8.82 3.92 8.30
C ASP A 74 8.61 2.64 7.48
N LYS A 75 7.93 1.64 8.06
CA LYS A 75 7.59 0.38 7.39
C LYS A 75 6.57 0.55 6.26
N LEU A 76 5.55 1.38 6.46
CA LEU A 76 4.62 1.74 5.38
C LEU A 76 5.30 2.56 4.28
N TYR A 77 6.27 3.39 4.64
CA TYR A 77 7.06 4.18 3.68
C TYR A 77 8.00 3.30 2.85
N GLU A 78 8.60 2.27 3.47
CA GLU A 78 9.38 1.25 2.75
C GLU A 78 8.54 0.58 1.64
N ILE A 79 7.31 0.14 1.95
CA ILE A 79 6.39 -0.42 0.95
C ILE A 79 6.06 0.62 -0.14
N ALA A 80 5.72 1.85 0.25
CA ALA A 80 5.39 2.90 -0.71
C ALA A 80 6.55 3.17 -1.68
N ARG A 81 7.79 3.23 -1.16
CA ARG A 81 8.99 3.43 -1.96
C ARG A 81 9.26 2.27 -2.90
N TRP A 82 9.12 1.04 -2.40
CA TRP A 82 9.24 -0.18 -3.20
C TRP A 82 8.21 -0.27 -4.34
N LEU A 83 6.98 0.20 -4.11
CA LEU A 83 5.98 0.28 -5.17
C LEU A 83 6.44 1.23 -6.28
N THR A 84 6.93 2.42 -5.88
CA THR A 84 7.34 3.51 -6.77
C THR A 84 8.77 3.40 -7.32
N SER A 85 9.50 2.32 -7.03
CA SER A 85 10.91 2.18 -7.44
C SER A 85 11.11 1.96 -8.94
N GLY A 86 10.02 1.77 -9.70
CA GLY A 86 10.04 1.66 -11.15
C GLY A 86 10.20 3.01 -11.85
N ASP A 87 10.77 2.99 -13.05
CA ASP A 87 11.02 4.18 -13.86
C ASP A 87 9.74 4.59 -14.61
N GLU A 88 8.93 5.45 -14.00
CA GLU A 88 7.70 6.01 -14.58
C GLU A 88 7.84 7.53 -14.76
N PRO A 89 8.65 8.00 -15.73
CA PRO A 89 8.99 9.42 -15.87
C PRO A 89 7.77 10.32 -16.13
N ASP A 90 6.69 9.75 -16.66
CA ASP A 90 5.46 10.48 -16.98
C ASP A 90 4.39 10.40 -15.88
N VAL A 91 4.70 9.78 -14.73
CA VAL A 91 3.76 9.67 -13.61
C VAL A 91 4.38 10.24 -12.34
N ARG A 92 3.77 11.31 -11.83
CA ARG A 92 4.19 11.92 -10.57
C ARG A 92 3.58 11.19 -9.37
N PHE A 93 4.45 10.81 -8.44
CA PHE A 93 4.09 10.24 -7.16
C PHE A 93 4.34 11.20 -6.01
N GLU A 94 3.42 11.25 -5.04
CA GLU A 94 3.67 11.86 -3.74
C GLU A 94 3.33 10.90 -2.62
N ILE A 95 4.29 10.63 -1.74
CA ILE A 95 4.09 9.80 -0.54
C ILE A 95 3.87 10.73 0.64
N ARG A 96 2.72 10.64 1.30
CA ARG A 96 2.35 11.48 2.45
C ARG A 96 1.96 10.63 3.66
N ARG A 97 2.52 10.99 4.82
CA ARG A 97 2.09 10.48 6.13
C ARG A 97 0.79 11.19 6.54
N HIS A 98 -0.15 10.43 7.09
CA HIS A 98 -1.37 10.97 7.68
C HIS A 98 -1.45 10.55 9.15
N ASP A 99 -1.42 11.54 10.04
CA ASP A 99 -1.47 11.35 11.51
C ASP A 99 -2.90 11.39 12.08
N ASN A 100 -3.82 12.08 11.41
CA ASN A 100 -5.22 12.21 11.79
C ASN A 100 -6.08 11.88 10.58
N ILE A 101 -6.76 10.75 10.65
CA ILE A 101 -7.43 10.18 9.50
C ILE A 101 -8.92 10.13 9.74
N VAL A 102 -9.63 10.89 8.91
CA VAL A 102 -11.08 10.76 8.71
C VAL A 102 -11.31 10.00 7.40
N PHE A 103 -10.58 8.90 7.17
CA PHE A 103 -10.92 7.94 6.13
C PHE A 103 -11.94 6.98 6.73
N TYR A 104 -13.09 6.84 6.08
CA TYR A 104 -14.01 5.77 6.41
C TYR A 104 -13.37 4.46 5.93
N LEU A 105 -12.70 3.75 6.85
CA LEU A 105 -12.27 2.37 6.66
C LEU A 105 -13.49 1.50 6.95
N PRO A 106 -14.18 0.94 5.94
CA PRO A 106 -15.33 0.08 6.18
C PRO A 106 -14.87 -1.12 7.02
N ASP A 107 -15.63 -1.43 8.07
CA ASP A 107 -15.43 -2.56 9.00
C ASP A 107 -14.23 -2.55 9.96
N ASP A 108 -13.13 -1.83 9.70
CA ASP A 108 -11.98 -1.81 10.65
C ASP A 108 -12.21 -0.86 11.86
N LEU A 109 -13.16 0.08 11.76
CA LEU A 109 -13.59 0.95 12.87
C LEU A 109 -14.17 0.19 14.08
N LYS A 110 -14.46 -1.10 13.95
CA LYS A 110 -14.92 -1.96 15.06
C LYS A 110 -13.75 -2.57 15.85
N THR A 111 -12.52 -2.46 15.36
CA THR A 111 -11.33 -2.95 16.04
C THR A 111 -10.74 -1.82 16.90
N LYS A 112 -10.32 -2.11 18.15
CA LYS A 112 -9.60 -1.14 19.01
C LYS A 112 -8.14 -0.94 18.54
N ARG A 113 -7.89 -1.07 17.24
CA ARG A 113 -6.57 -1.06 16.61
C ARG A 113 -6.16 0.39 16.36
N LYS A 114 -4.89 0.71 16.60
CA LYS A 114 -4.33 2.00 16.24
C LYS A 114 -3.79 1.90 14.81
N ASP A 115 -4.49 2.54 13.88
CA ASP A 115 -4.12 2.52 12.48
C ASP A 115 -3.19 3.69 12.10
N TYR A 116 -2.18 3.37 11.32
CA TYR A 116 -1.22 4.30 10.72
C TYR A 116 -1.38 4.24 9.22
N VAL A 117 -1.35 5.38 8.54
CA VAL A 117 -1.55 5.41 7.08
C VAL A 117 -0.51 6.27 6.37
N VAL A 118 -0.01 5.68 5.29
CA VAL A 118 0.77 6.36 4.26
C VAL A 118 -0.04 6.36 2.97
N VAL A 119 -0.21 7.54 2.38
CA VAL A 119 -0.94 7.71 1.13
C VAL A 119 0.05 7.97 0.00
N LEU A 120 0.01 7.10 -1.01
CA LEU A 120 0.65 7.28 -2.30
C LEU A 120 -0.34 7.96 -3.25
N ARG A 121 -0.08 9.20 -3.62
CA ARG A 121 -0.87 9.95 -4.61
C ARG A 121 -0.29 9.77 -5.99
N ILE A 122 -1.11 9.35 -6.93
CA ILE A 122 -0.80 9.28 -8.36
C ILE A 122 -1.47 10.50 -9.00
N LEU A 123 -0.64 11.44 -9.46
CA LEU A 123 -1.06 12.75 -9.94
C LEU A 123 -0.73 12.94 -11.42
N HIS A 124 -1.42 13.90 -12.05
CA HIS A 124 -1.10 14.39 -13.38
C HIS A 124 0.18 15.22 -13.40
N ASN A 125 0.98 15.06 -14.46
CA ASN A 125 2.16 15.90 -14.69
C ASN A 125 1.78 17.33 -15.11
N ASP A 126 0.77 17.47 -15.97
CA ASP A 126 0.61 18.74 -16.73
C ASP A 126 -0.72 19.47 -16.51
N GLN A 127 -1.80 18.80 -16.09
CA GLN A 127 -3.12 19.44 -15.95
C GLN A 127 -3.93 18.89 -14.77
N PHE A 128 -4.03 19.68 -13.70
CA PHE A 128 -4.77 19.35 -12.47
C PHE A 128 -6.27 19.08 -12.66
N ASN A 129 -6.86 19.39 -13.82
CA ASN A 129 -8.31 19.30 -14.07
C ASN A 129 -8.72 18.20 -15.05
N LEU A 130 -7.81 17.30 -15.44
CA LEU A 130 -8.13 16.20 -16.36
C LEU A 130 -8.33 14.86 -15.59
N PRO A 131 -9.20 13.96 -16.09
CA PRO A 131 -9.33 12.60 -15.54
C PRO A 131 -8.02 11.83 -15.72
N LEU A 132 -7.78 10.80 -14.89
CA LEU A 132 -6.60 9.94 -15.03
C LEU A 132 -6.48 9.39 -16.45
N ASP A 133 -5.26 9.38 -16.98
CA ASP A 133 -4.95 8.76 -18.25
C ASP A 133 -4.73 7.23 -18.09
N LYS A 134 -4.63 6.55 -19.23
CA LYS A 134 -4.43 5.11 -19.25
C LYS A 134 -3.14 4.68 -18.56
N LYS A 135 -2.06 5.45 -18.68
CA LYS A 135 -0.75 5.09 -18.11
C LYS A 135 -0.80 5.12 -16.59
N GLN A 136 -1.44 6.13 -16.00
CA GLN A 136 -1.63 6.22 -14.55
C GLN A 136 -2.50 5.09 -14.00
N LEU A 137 -3.54 4.70 -14.75
CA LEU A 137 -4.38 3.55 -14.40
C LEU A 137 -3.60 2.24 -14.49
N ASP A 138 -2.76 2.08 -15.52
CA ASP A 138 -1.90 0.90 -15.68
C ASP A 138 -0.87 0.80 -14.54
N VAL A 139 -0.27 1.92 -14.14
CA VAL A 139 0.63 2.01 -12.98
C VAL A 139 -0.09 1.64 -11.69
N LEU A 140 -1.28 2.20 -11.45
CA LEU A 140 -2.09 1.84 -10.29
C LEU A 140 -2.39 0.34 -10.27
N GLY A 141 -2.81 -0.23 -11.41
CA GLY A 141 -3.04 -1.67 -11.54
C GLY A 141 -1.79 -2.50 -11.26
N GLY A 142 -0.60 -2.01 -11.65
CA GLY A 142 0.69 -2.59 -11.30
C GLY A 142 0.95 -2.61 -9.79
N PHE A 143 0.64 -1.52 -9.09
CA PHE A 143 0.75 -1.45 -7.63
C PHE A 143 -0.25 -2.39 -6.94
N GLU A 144 -1.51 -2.40 -7.37
CA GLU A 144 -2.53 -3.30 -6.83
C GLU A 144 -2.11 -4.77 -6.98
N LYS A 145 -1.49 -5.13 -8.11
CA LYS A 145 -0.93 -6.46 -8.34
C LYS A 145 0.24 -6.76 -7.41
N LYS A 146 1.24 -5.88 -7.33
CA LYS A 146 2.40 -6.04 -6.43
C LYS A 146 1.98 -6.25 -4.97
N LEU A 147 1.00 -5.47 -4.49
CA LEU A 147 0.46 -5.57 -3.12
C LEU A 147 -0.25 -6.90 -2.89
N LYS A 148 -1.02 -7.37 -3.87
CA LYS A 148 -1.66 -8.69 -3.82
C LYS A 148 -0.62 -9.81 -3.78
N ASP A 149 0.44 -9.70 -4.57
CA ASP A 149 1.50 -10.72 -4.66
C ASP A 149 2.28 -10.86 -3.34
N ILE A 150 2.44 -9.79 -2.56
CA ILE A 150 3.01 -9.84 -1.20
C ILE A 150 1.99 -10.16 -0.09
N GLY A 151 0.76 -10.52 -0.46
CA GLY A 151 -0.27 -10.96 0.48
C GLY A 151 -1.02 -9.84 1.21
N SER A 152 -0.91 -8.59 0.77
CA SER A 152 -1.63 -7.46 1.37
C SER A 152 -3.07 -7.40 0.83
N PRO A 153 -4.10 -7.55 1.70
CA PRO A 153 -5.49 -7.54 1.26
C PRO A 153 -5.98 -6.13 0.90
N LYS A 154 -6.99 -6.07 0.02
CA LYS A 154 -7.71 -4.83 -0.31
C LYS A 154 -8.79 -4.53 0.73
N ASP A 155 -8.94 -3.25 1.05
CA ASP A 155 -9.95 -2.58 1.88
C ASP A 155 -9.93 -2.88 3.39
N HIS A 156 -9.54 -4.08 3.81
CA HIS A 156 -9.41 -4.42 5.23
C HIS A 156 -8.47 -5.60 5.46
N TRP A 157 -7.87 -5.65 6.66
CA TRP A 157 -7.13 -6.83 7.08
C TRP A 157 -8.08 -8.00 7.35
N LYS A 158 -8.02 -9.03 6.51
CA LYS A 158 -8.67 -10.31 6.80
C LYS A 158 -7.74 -11.10 7.71
N LYS A 159 -8.24 -11.64 8.82
CA LYS A 159 -7.49 -12.66 9.58
C LYS A 159 -7.07 -13.73 8.57
N GLN A 160 -5.77 -13.84 8.30
CA GLN A 160 -5.27 -14.89 7.43
C GLN A 160 -5.70 -16.23 8.05
N PRO A 161 -6.27 -17.17 7.28
CA PRO A 161 -6.48 -18.51 7.78
C PRO A 161 -5.11 -19.07 8.20
N VAL A 162 -5.00 -19.41 9.49
CA VAL A 162 -3.83 -20.08 10.05
C VAL A 162 -3.79 -21.49 9.49
N ASN A 163 -3.27 -21.67 8.29
CA ASN A 163 -2.92 -22.97 7.72
C ASN A 163 -1.45 -22.91 7.35
N GLN A 164 -0.59 -23.35 8.28
CA GLN A 164 -0.05 -24.72 8.37
C GLN A 164 1.23 -24.82 7.54
N ILE A 165 2.35 -24.66 8.25
CA ILE A 165 3.68 -25.12 7.85
C ILE A 165 3.63 -26.65 7.70
#